data_AF-A0A2N0TQP8-F1
#
_entry.id   AF-A0A2N0TQP8-F1
#
_cell.length_a   1.000
_cell.length_b   1.000
_cell.length_c   1.000
_cell.angle_alpha   90.00
_cell.angle_beta   90.00
_cell.angle_gamma   90.00
#
_symmetry.space_group_name_H-M   'P 1'
#
loop_
_entity.id
_entity.type
_entity.pdbx_description
1 polymer ?
#
loop_
_entity_poly.entity_id
_entity_poly.type
_entity_poly.pdbx_seq_one_letter_code
_entity_poly.pdbx_strand_id
1 'polypeptide(L)'
;MDTKKNCLACNKELEGRPDKKFCDPYCKSAWHYQKTKGGAAGFYAKVDRQLKTNRRIFKSFNKAGKATVRVDILKQHGFDPNFFTHYWKNSKKEVYLFVYEFDFLTR
;
A
#
# COMPACT_ATOMS: atom_id res chain seq x y z
N MET A 1 -16.71 -41.43 14.46
CA MET A 1 -17.56 -40.40 13.86
C MET A 1 -16.67 -39.51 13.01
N ASP A 2 -16.63 -39.75 11.70
CA ASP A 2 -15.86 -38.93 10.77
C ASP A 2 -16.44 -37.52 10.71
N THR A 3 -15.70 -36.55 11.24
CA THR A 3 -16.06 -35.13 11.13
C THR A 3 -15.77 -34.68 9.70
N LYS A 4 -16.82 -34.69 8.87
CA LYS A 4 -16.79 -34.13 7.52
C LYS A 4 -16.33 -32.66 7.59
N LYS A 5 -15.20 -32.36 6.96
CA LYS A 5 -14.63 -31.00 6.91
C LYS A 5 -15.19 -30.25 5.70
N ASN A 6 -15.54 -28.99 5.89
CA ASN A 6 -16.03 -28.13 4.81
C ASN A 6 -14.94 -27.19 4.32
N CYS A 7 -15.05 -26.77 3.06
CA CYS A 7 -14.18 -25.80 2.45
C CYS A 7 -14.31 -24.44 3.14
N LEU A 8 -13.18 -23.82 3.48
CA LEU A 8 -13.16 -22.50 4.13
C LEU A 8 -13.74 -21.36 3.27
N ALA A 9 -13.84 -21.54 1.95
CA ALA A 9 -14.29 -20.51 1.01
C ALA A 9 -15.77 -20.67 0.61
N CYS A 10 -16.17 -21.87 0.19
CA CYS A 10 -17.49 -22.15 -0.39
C CYS A 10 -18.35 -23.09 0.45
N ASN A 11 -17.84 -23.55 1.60
CA ASN A 11 -18.51 -24.44 2.55
C ASN A 11 -18.95 -25.80 1.97
N LYS A 12 -18.50 -26.19 0.78
CA LYS A 12 -18.70 -27.53 0.22
C LYS A 12 -17.93 -28.58 1.03
N GLU A 13 -18.48 -29.78 1.14
CA GLU A 13 -17.82 -30.91 1.79
C GLU A 13 -16.48 -31.22 1.09
N LEU A 14 -15.44 -31.45 1.87
CA LEU A 14 -14.10 -31.78 1.36
C LEU A 14 -13.92 -33.28 1.29
N GLU A 15 -13.55 -33.74 0.10
CA GLU A 15 -13.14 -35.13 -0.14
C GLU A 15 -11.62 -35.21 -0.39
N GLY A 16 -11.04 -36.32 0.04
CA GLY A 16 -9.62 -36.65 -0.15
C GLY A 16 -8.78 -36.43 1.10
N ARG A 17 -7.61 -35.80 0.94
CA ARG A 17 -6.58 -35.72 1.98
C ARG A 17 -7.13 -35.14 3.32
N PRO A 18 -6.80 -35.73 4.49
CA PRO A 18 -7.35 -35.30 5.78
C PRO A 18 -7.09 -33.84 6.20
N ASP A 19 -6.05 -33.20 5.66
CA ASP A 19 -5.67 -31.81 5.95
C ASP A 19 -6.12 -30.81 4.87
N LYS A 20 -6.92 -31.25 3.89
CA LYS A 20 -7.46 -30.39 2.84
C LYS A 20 -8.30 -29.28 3.49
N LYS A 21 -8.10 -28.04 3.04
CA LYS A 21 -8.81 -26.83 3.52
C LYS A 21 -9.70 -26.19 2.44
N PHE A 22 -9.42 -26.48 1.17
CA PHE A 22 -10.09 -25.89 0.01
C PHE A 22 -10.47 -26.98 -0.98
N CYS A 23 -11.64 -26.87 -1.61
CA CYS A 23 -12.09 -27.86 -2.60
C CYS A 23 -11.26 -27.77 -3.90
N ASP A 24 -10.86 -26.56 -4.29
CA ASP A 24 -10.12 -26.26 -5.51
C ASP A 24 -9.16 -25.05 -5.33
N PRO A 25 -8.23 -24.82 -6.30
CA PRO A 25 -7.31 -23.68 -6.27
C PRO A 25 -7.99 -22.31 -6.33
N TYR A 26 -9.19 -22.23 -6.92
CA TYR A 26 -9.95 -20.98 -7.00
C TYR A 26 -10.45 -20.57 -5.61
N CYS A 27 -11.05 -21.49 -4.86
CA CYS A 27 -11.49 -21.30 -3.48
C CYS A 27 -10.35 -20.92 -2.55
N LYS A 28 -9.17 -21.52 -2.72
CA LYS A 28 -7.95 -21.11 -1.99
C LYS A 28 -7.62 -19.63 -2.25
N SER A 29 -7.54 -19.25 -3.52
CA SER A 29 -7.19 -17.88 -3.91
C SER A 29 -8.24 -16.86 -3.48
N ALA A 30 -9.53 -17.17 -3.65
CA ALA A 30 -10.64 -16.32 -3.27
C ALA A 30 -10.69 -16.08 -1.75
N TRP A 31 -10.49 -17.12 -0.95
CA TRP A 31 -10.47 -17.01 0.52
C TRP A 31 -9.32 -16.14 1.01
N HIS A 32 -8.09 -16.36 0.49
CA HIS A 32 -6.94 -15.54 0.85
C HIS A 32 -7.12 -14.08 0.41
N TYR A 33 -7.67 -13.85 -0.79
CA TYR A 33 -7.96 -12.51 -1.28
C TYR A 33 -8.98 -11.77 -0.40
N GLN A 34 -10.09 -12.42 -0.06
CA GLN A 34 -11.08 -11.85 0.86
C GLN A 34 -10.48 -11.55 2.23
N LYS A 35 -9.65 -12.45 2.77
CA LYS A 35 -8.96 -12.23 4.04
C LYS A 35 -8.00 -11.04 3.98
N THR A 36 -7.27 -10.87 2.88
CA THR A 36 -6.39 -9.71 2.66
C THR A 36 -7.18 -8.41 2.47
N LYS A 37 -8.35 -8.46 1.82
CA LYS A 37 -9.22 -7.29 1.62
C LYS A 37 -9.97 -6.87 2.88
N GLY A 38 -10.48 -7.84 3.64
CA GLY A 38 -11.29 -7.61 4.84
C GLY A 38 -10.47 -7.39 6.12
N GLY A 39 -9.18 -7.75 6.11
CA GLY A 39 -8.26 -7.44 7.19
C GLY A 39 -7.81 -5.98 7.17
N ALA A 40 -7.36 -5.48 8.33
CA ALA A 40 -6.66 -4.19 8.38
C ALA A 40 -5.44 -4.24 7.44
N ALA A 41 -5.33 -3.25 6.55
CA ALA A 41 -4.18 -3.15 5.66
C ALA A 41 -2.90 -3.14 6.51
N GLY A 42 -2.02 -4.13 6.28
CA GLY A 42 -0.75 -4.22 7.00
C GLY A 42 0.07 -2.93 6.86
N PHE A 43 0.99 -2.70 7.79
CA PHE A 43 1.81 -1.48 7.82
C PHE A 43 2.47 -1.19 6.46
N TYR A 44 3.03 -2.21 5.81
CA TYR A 44 3.58 -2.10 4.46
C TYR A 44 2.60 -1.51 3.44
N ALA A 45 1.36 -2.02 3.40
CA ALA A 45 0.33 -1.53 2.47
C ALA A 45 -0.11 -0.10 2.80
N LYS A 46 -0.10 0.29 4.08
CA LYS A 46 -0.36 1.68 4.49
C LYS A 46 0.74 2.62 3.98
N VAL A 47 2.00 2.25 4.18
CA VAL A 47 3.17 3.00 3.70
C VAL A 47 3.16 3.12 2.17
N ASP A 48 2.99 2.01 1.46
CA ASP A 48 2.94 1.98 0.00
C ASP A 48 1.78 2.84 -0.56
N ARG A 49 0.60 2.75 0.05
CA ARG A 49 -0.55 3.60 -0.34
C ARG A 49 -0.25 5.08 -0.13
N GLN A 50 0.38 5.45 0.99
CA GLN A 50 0.71 6.85 1.26
C GLN A 50 1.80 7.38 0.31
N LEU A 51 2.84 6.59 0.03
CA LEU A 51 3.87 6.94 -0.96
C LEU A 51 3.27 7.13 -2.37
N LYS A 52 2.34 6.26 -2.78
CA LYS A 52 1.61 6.40 -4.06
C LYS A 52 0.74 7.66 -4.10
N THR A 53 0.08 7.99 -3.00
CA THR A 53 -0.69 9.24 -2.88
C THR A 53 0.23 10.46 -3.00
N ASN A 54 1.32 10.51 -2.22
CA ASN A 54 2.31 11.58 -2.28
C ASN A 54 2.86 11.77 -3.70
N ARG A 55 3.25 10.68 -4.38
CA ARG A 55 3.76 10.72 -5.76
C ARG A 55 2.72 11.28 -6.74
N ARG A 56 1.44 10.87 -6.60
CA ARG A 56 0.36 11.36 -7.46
C ARG A 56 0.16 12.87 -7.29
N ILE A 57 0.20 13.36 -6.05
CA ILE A 57 0.08 14.79 -5.73
C ILE A 57 1.25 15.55 -6.36
N PHE A 58 2.49 15.11 -6.15
CA PHE A 58 3.64 15.78 -6.76
C PHE A 58 3.56 15.81 -8.29
N LYS A 59 3.16 14.70 -8.91
CA LYS A 59 2.93 14.65 -10.36
C LYS A 59 1.84 15.63 -10.84
N SER A 60 0.79 15.87 -10.06
CA SER A 60 -0.29 16.79 -10.45
C SER A 60 0.12 18.26 -10.35
N PHE A 61 0.99 18.61 -9.40
CA PHE A 61 1.44 19.99 -9.19
C PHE A 61 2.70 20.34 -10.00
N ASN A 62 3.58 19.37 -10.24
CA ASN A 62 4.78 19.52 -11.05
C ASN A 62 4.46 19.30 -12.55
N LYS A 63 3.78 20.28 -13.18
CA LYS A 63 3.41 20.22 -14.61
C LYS A 63 4.47 20.83 -15.55
N ALA A 64 5.26 21.79 -15.06
CA ALA A 64 6.21 22.57 -15.85
C ALA A 64 7.66 22.41 -15.36
N GLY A 65 7.94 21.38 -14.56
CA GLY A 65 9.21 21.22 -13.85
C GLY A 65 9.15 21.89 -12.47
N LYS A 66 10.13 22.73 -12.14
CA LYS A 66 10.23 23.29 -10.79
C LYS A 66 8.96 24.07 -10.38
N ALA A 67 8.23 23.53 -9.41
CA ALA A 67 6.99 24.12 -8.89
C ALA A 67 7.13 24.45 -7.40
N THR A 68 6.67 25.64 -7.01
CA THR A 68 6.60 26.04 -5.60
C THR A 68 5.15 26.02 -5.17
N VAL A 69 4.80 25.11 -4.25
CA VAL A 69 3.43 24.94 -3.74
C VAL A 69 3.46 25.05 -2.22
N ARG A 70 2.46 25.72 -1.64
CA ARG A 70 2.29 25.78 -0.19
C ARG A 70 2.01 24.39 0.37
N VAL A 71 2.70 24.01 1.45
CA VAL A 71 2.55 22.69 2.08
C VAL A 71 1.11 22.41 2.53
N ASP A 72 0.37 23.44 2.95
CA ASP A 72 -1.02 23.29 3.41
C ASP A 72 -1.95 22.84 2.28
N ILE A 73 -1.72 23.31 1.05
CA ILE A 73 -2.47 22.87 -0.13
C ILE A 73 -2.19 21.38 -0.37
N LEU A 74 -0.92 20.96 -0.32
CA LEU A 74 -0.56 19.56 -0.48
C LEU A 74 -1.21 18.68 0.60
N LYS A 75 -1.20 19.13 1.86
CA LYS A 75 -1.83 18.42 2.98
C LYS A 75 -3.34 18.27 2.81
N GLN A 76 -4.03 19.29 2.28
CA GLN A 76 -5.45 19.19 1.93
C GLN A 76 -5.72 18.10 0.88
N HIS A 77 -4.77 17.84 -0.01
CA HIS A 77 -4.84 16.73 -0.98
C HIS A 77 -4.39 15.38 -0.41
N GLY A 78 -4.04 15.29 0.88
CA GLY A 78 -3.62 14.05 1.55
C GLY A 78 -2.12 13.78 1.49
N PHE A 79 -1.29 14.79 1.23
CA PHE A 79 0.16 14.68 1.34
C PHE A 79 0.59 14.50 2.80
N ASP A 80 1.51 13.56 3.02
CA ASP A 80 2.16 13.35 4.31
C ASP A 80 3.70 13.34 4.14
N PRO A 81 4.43 14.36 4.62
CA PRO A 81 5.88 14.47 4.42
C PRO A 81 6.68 13.39 5.17
N ASN A 82 6.08 12.66 6.11
CA ASN A 82 6.76 11.58 6.83
C ASN A 82 6.99 10.34 5.95
N PHE A 83 6.34 10.26 4.79
CA PHE A 83 6.46 9.14 3.86
C PHE A 83 7.31 9.57 2.65
N PHE A 84 8.60 9.29 2.73
CA PHE A 84 9.61 9.52 1.70
C PHE A 84 10.43 8.24 1.45
N THR A 85 11.06 8.12 0.28
CA THR A 85 11.83 6.93 -0.11
C THR A 85 13.33 7.08 0.17
N HIS A 86 13.88 8.28 -0.03
CA HIS A 86 15.27 8.58 0.23
C HIS A 86 15.46 10.08 0.50
N TYR A 87 16.66 10.44 0.93
CA TYR A 87 17.03 11.83 1.14
C TYR A 87 18.40 12.12 0.51
N TRP A 88 18.62 13.37 0.15
CA TRP A 88 19.91 13.89 -0.26
C TRP A 88 20.24 15.14 0.53
N LYS A 89 21.50 15.29 0.95
CA LYS A 89 21.96 16.44 1.72
C LYS A 89 22.99 17.20 0.91
N ASN A 90 22.79 18.50 0.75
CA ASN A 90 23.74 19.32 0.00
C ASN A 90 24.89 19.83 0.90
N SER A 91 25.90 20.46 0.29
CA SER A 91 27.03 21.07 0.99
C SER A 91 26.62 22.18 1.97
N LYS A 92 25.47 22.82 1.74
CA LYS A 92 24.85 23.82 2.62
C LYS A 92 24.06 23.20 3.80
N LYS A 93 24.14 21.88 3.98
CA LYS A 93 23.42 21.09 4.99
C LYS A 93 21.89 21.09 4.85
N GLU A 94 21.34 21.56 3.74
CA GLU A 94 19.92 21.43 3.42
C GLU A 94 19.59 19.97 3.08
N VAL A 95 18.46 19.47 3.59
CA VAL A 95 18.00 18.09 3.40
C VAL A 95 16.83 18.07 2.44
N TYR A 96 17.03 17.45 1.29
CA TYR A 96 16.01 17.19 0.28
C TYR A 96 15.42 15.81 0.54
N LEU A 97 14.11 15.76 0.71
CA LEU A 97 13.36 14.52 0.89
C LEU A 97 12.69 14.14 -0.42
N PHE A 98 12.76 12.86 -0.78
CA PHE A 98 12.29 12.38 -2.07
C PHE A 98 11.13 11.43 -1.92
N VAL A 99 10.14 11.58 -2.80
CA VAL A 99 9.12 10.60 -3.09
C VAL A 99 9.35 10.13 -4.52
N TYR A 100 10.13 9.06 -4.65
CA TYR A 100 10.62 8.54 -5.94
C TYR A 100 11.36 9.63 -6.74
N GLU A 101 10.84 10.04 -7.90
CA GLU A 101 11.47 11.04 -8.76
C GLU A 101 11.25 12.50 -8.35
N PHE A 102 10.40 12.75 -7.34
CA PHE A 102 10.06 14.10 -6.90
C PHE A 102 10.71 14.41 -5.56
N ASP A 103 11.35 15.57 -5.46
CA ASP A 103 11.91 16.07 -4.22
C ASP A 103 11.09 17.23 -3.64
N PHE A 104 11.23 17.41 -2.33
CA PHE A 104 10.78 18.61 -1.64
C PHE A 104 11.79 18.98 -0.56
N LEU A 105 11.88 20.28 -0.30
CA LEU A 105 12.72 20.84 0.75
C LEU A 105 11.86 21.15 1.97
N THR A 106 12.17 20.54 3.10
CA THR A 106 11.57 20.91 4.40
C THR A 106 12.38 22.06 4.99
N ARG A 107 11.81 23.27 4.97
CA ARG A 107 12.32 24.43 5.71
C ARG A 107 11.42 24.73 6.90
#